data_AF-A0A529GB52-F1
#
_entry.id   AF-A0A529GB52-F1
#
_cell.length_a   1.000
_cell.length_b   1.000
_cell.length_c   1.000
_cell.angle_alpha   90.00
_cell.angle_beta   90.00
_cell.angle_gamma   90.00
#
_symmetry.space_group_name_H-M   'P 1'
#
loop_
_entity.id
_entity.type
_entity.pdbx_description
1 polymer ?
#
loop_
_entity_poly.entity_id
_entity_poly.type
_entity_poly.pdbx_seq_one_letter_code
_entity_poly.pdbx_strand_id
1 'polypeptide(L)'
;MRARGCRAVVKHVLKRVLMMLAGYLVAVLVGLIAVAAIYGILSSLPNAPAYFDLMGVSPIAVLLVPPLGMFVYFLTIILTWMQTLAFALIAEFFSLRSFLLHMVFGAIAAAAGFTLIWPDAPE
;
A
#
# COMPACT_ATOMS: atom_id res chain seq x y z
N MET A 1 -0.94 43.03 24.19
CA MET A 1 -1.88 41.89 23.96
C MET A 1 -1.59 40.99 22.74
N ARG A 2 -0.64 41.30 21.84
CA ARG A 2 -0.40 40.51 20.59
C ARG A 2 0.27 39.12 20.74
N ALA A 3 1.02 38.86 21.82
CA ALA A 3 1.80 37.63 21.95
C ALA A 3 0.99 36.33 22.22
N ARG A 4 -0.26 36.45 22.68
CA ARG A 4 -1.12 35.27 22.98
C ARG A 4 -1.70 34.62 21.72
N GLY A 5 -1.97 35.42 20.68
CA GLY A 5 -2.55 34.93 19.41
C GLY A 5 -1.58 34.04 18.62
N CYS A 6 -0.30 34.44 18.50
CA CYS A 6 0.71 33.64 17.80
C CYS A 6 0.93 32.26 18.44
N ARG A 7 0.99 32.18 19.79
CA ARG A 7 1.11 30.89 20.50
C ARG A 7 -0.10 29.99 20.30
N ALA A 8 -1.31 30.55 20.22
CA ALA A 8 -2.53 29.77 19.98
C ALA A 8 -2.55 29.16 18.58
N VAL A 9 -2.16 29.94 17.56
CA VAL A 9 -2.02 29.47 16.18
C VAL A 9 -0.92 28.40 16.06
N VAL A 10 0.24 28.61 16.68
CA VAL A 10 1.34 27.63 16.69
C VAL A 10 0.89 26.31 17.32
N LYS A 11 0.19 26.35 18.47
CA LYS A 11 -0.35 25.14 19.10
C LYS A 11 -1.39 24.43 18.22
N HIS A 12 -2.24 25.20 17.53
CA HIS A 12 -3.25 24.64 16.64
C HIS A 12 -2.64 23.93 15.43
N VAL A 13 -1.66 24.58 14.77
CA VAL A 13 -0.93 24.00 13.63
C VAL A 13 -0.15 22.78 14.09
N LEU A 14 0.60 22.87 15.20
CA LEU A 14 1.36 21.75 15.75
C LEU A 14 0.46 20.55 16.05
N LYS A 15 -0.70 20.76 16.69
CA LYS A 15 -1.67 19.69 16.97
C LYS A 15 -2.16 19.01 15.68
N ARG A 16 -2.42 19.80 14.63
CA ARG A 16 -2.92 19.28 13.35
C ARG A 16 -1.86 18.45 12.63
N VAL A 17 -0.62 18.91 12.61
CA VAL A 17 0.53 18.17 12.08
C VAL A 17 0.76 16.88 12.87
N LEU A 18 0.70 16.94 14.20
CA LEU A 18 0.89 15.76 15.05
C LEU A 18 -0.20 14.71 14.83
N MET A 19 -1.46 15.12 14.70
CA MET A 19 -2.56 14.19 14.39
C MET A 19 -2.43 13.59 12.99
N MET A 20 -1.98 14.37 12.00
CA MET A 20 -1.70 13.85 10.66
C MET A 20 -0.55 12.84 10.67
N LEU A 21 0.54 13.13 11.39
CA LEU A 21 1.70 12.25 11.50
C LEU A 21 1.37 10.97 12.26
N ALA A 22 0.58 11.06 13.33
CA ALA A 22 0.09 9.91 14.06
C ALA A 22 -0.81 9.03 13.19
N GLY A 23 -1.73 9.63 12.42
CA GLY A 23 -2.56 8.91 11.46
C GLY A 23 -1.73 8.20 10.39
N TYR A 24 -0.70 8.85 9.87
CA TYR A 24 0.23 8.24 8.92
C TYR A 24 0.99 7.05 9.52
N LEU A 25 1.53 7.19 10.75
CA LEU A 25 2.19 6.08 11.45
C LEU A 25 1.26 4.89 11.65
N VAL A 26 0.02 5.13 12.09
CA VAL A 26 -0.98 4.06 12.24
C VAL A 26 -1.29 3.40 10.91
N ALA A 27 -1.48 4.17 9.83
CA ALA A 27 -1.74 3.63 8.51
C ALA A 27 -0.57 2.75 7.99
N VAL A 28 0.67 3.19 8.20
CA VAL A 28 1.87 2.43 7.83
C VAL A 28 1.96 1.13 8.62
N LEU A 29 1.73 1.16 9.93
CA LEU A 29 1.75 -0.05 10.77
C LEU A 29 0.67 -1.05 10.37
N VAL A 30 -0.56 -0.58 10.13
CA VAL A 30 -1.65 -1.44 9.66
C VAL A 30 -1.33 -2.01 8.28
N GLY A 31 -0.78 -1.20 7.38
CA GLY A 31 -0.34 -1.66 6.06
C GLY A 31 0.75 -2.74 6.14
N LEU A 32 1.75 -2.56 6.99
CA LEU A 32 2.81 -3.55 7.23
C LEU A 32 2.26 -4.87 7.77
N ILE A 33 1.38 -4.81 8.77
CA ILE A 33 0.74 -6.01 9.35
C ILE A 33 -0.11 -6.71 8.30
N ALA A 34 -0.89 -5.96 7.50
CA ALA A 34 -1.71 -6.51 6.43
C ALA A 34 -0.85 -7.23 5.38
N VAL A 35 0.25 -6.61 4.93
CA VAL A 35 1.15 -7.21 3.96
C VAL A 35 1.81 -8.48 4.52
N ALA A 36 2.32 -8.43 5.76
CA ALA A 36 2.89 -9.60 6.42
C ALA A 36 1.88 -10.74 6.59
N ALA A 37 0.64 -10.42 6.96
CA ALA A 37 -0.44 -11.40 7.08
C ALA A 37 -0.80 -12.02 5.73
N ILE A 38 -0.93 -11.22 4.66
CA ILE A 38 -1.22 -11.71 3.31
C ILE A 38 -0.12 -12.66 2.85
N TYR A 39 1.15 -12.27 2.95
CA TYR A 39 2.27 -13.12 2.54
C TYR A 39 2.43 -14.37 3.42
N GLY A 40 2.20 -14.26 4.72
CA GLY A 40 2.23 -15.42 5.64
C GLY A 40 1.10 -16.42 5.38
N ILE A 41 -0.10 -15.94 5.03
CA ILE A 41 -1.19 -16.82 4.57
C ILE A 41 -0.79 -17.48 3.26
N LEU A 42 -0.25 -16.72 2.30
CA LEU A 42 0.18 -17.23 0.99
C LEU A 42 1.31 -18.26 1.07
N SER A 43 2.28 -18.10 1.98
CA SER A 43 3.36 -19.08 2.16
C SER A 43 2.90 -20.35 2.86
N SER A 44 1.76 -20.31 3.56
CA SER A 44 1.18 -21.50 4.19
C SER A 44 0.46 -22.45 3.20
N LEU A 45 0.30 -22.05 1.92
CA LEU A 45 -0.27 -22.92 0.91
C LEU A 45 0.70 -24.06 0.52
N PRO A 46 0.18 -25.28 0.25
CA PRO A 46 0.99 -26.38 -0.26
C PRO A 46 1.58 -26.00 -1.64
N ASN A 47 2.87 -26.34 -1.85
CA ASN A 47 3.66 -25.94 -3.02
C ASN A 47 3.87 -24.43 -3.21
N ALA A 48 3.73 -23.61 -2.16
CA ALA A 48 4.01 -22.18 -2.25
C ALA A 48 5.48 -21.93 -2.68
N PRO A 49 5.71 -21.14 -3.75
CA PRO A 49 7.04 -20.73 -4.17
C PRO A 49 7.85 -20.06 -3.05
N ALA A 50 9.14 -20.40 -2.93
CA ALA A 50 10.04 -19.88 -1.89
C ALA A 50 10.21 -18.34 -1.88
N TYR A 51 9.81 -17.64 -2.96
CA TYR A 51 9.80 -16.17 -2.96
C TYR A 51 8.76 -15.58 -1.99
N PHE A 52 7.72 -16.33 -1.60
CA PHE A 52 6.72 -15.88 -0.63
C PHE A 52 7.28 -15.69 0.78
N ASP A 53 8.26 -16.50 1.18
CA ASP A 53 8.96 -16.34 2.47
C ASP A 53 9.83 -15.08 2.50
N LEU A 54 10.54 -14.80 1.41
CA LEU A 54 11.36 -13.58 1.27
C LEU A 54 10.50 -12.31 1.18
N MET A 55 9.33 -12.40 0.55
CA MET A 55 8.35 -11.31 0.46
C MET A 55 7.69 -10.97 1.80
N GLY A 56 7.69 -11.88 2.78
CA GLY A 56 7.20 -11.59 4.13
C GLY A 56 8.08 -10.62 4.92
N VAL A 57 9.39 -10.60 4.64
CA VAL A 57 10.38 -9.78 5.37
C VAL A 57 10.81 -8.54 4.57
N SER A 58 10.64 -8.55 3.25
CA SER A 58 11.00 -7.43 2.36
C SER A 58 10.35 -6.08 2.72
N PRO A 59 9.09 -5.98 3.20
CA PRO A 59 8.48 -4.70 3.55
C PRO A 59 9.20 -4.02 4.72
N ILE A 60 9.74 -4.82 5.65
CA ILE A 60 10.50 -4.34 6.81
C ILE A 60 11.86 -3.82 6.36
N ALA A 61 12.53 -4.53 5.44
CA ALA A 61 13.82 -4.12 4.88
C ALA A 61 13.72 -2.81 4.08
N VAL A 62 12.63 -2.63 3.31
CA VAL A 62 12.31 -1.40 2.57
C VAL A 62 12.12 -0.21 3.52
N LEU A 63 11.55 -0.41 4.71
CA LEU A 63 11.38 0.64 5.71
C LEU A 63 12.69 1.00 6.44
N LEU A 64 13.53 0.00 6.72
CA LEU A 64 14.79 0.17 7.46
C LEU A 64 15.90 0.81 6.63
N VAL A 65 15.85 0.67 5.30
CA VAL A 65 16.89 1.17 4.39
C VAL A 65 16.28 2.23 3.46
N PRO A 66 16.37 3.54 3.80
CA PRO A 66 15.70 4.60 3.04
C PRO A 66 16.04 4.64 1.54
N PRO A 67 17.31 4.44 1.11
CA PRO A 67 17.62 4.38 -0.33
C PRO A 67 16.96 3.20 -1.05
N LEU A 68 16.85 2.04 -0.40
CA LEU A 68 16.18 0.86 -0.93
C LEU A 68 14.68 1.12 -1.05
N GLY A 69 14.09 1.77 -0.05
CA GLY A 69 12.69 2.19 -0.07
C GLY A 69 12.37 3.11 -1.24
N MET A 70 13.22 4.11 -1.49
CA MET A 70 13.06 5.01 -2.64
C MET A 70 13.21 4.28 -3.97
N PHE A 71 14.17 3.35 -4.08
CA PHE A 71 14.33 2.53 -5.28
C PHE A 71 13.08 1.69 -5.57
N VAL A 72 12.57 0.98 -4.57
CA VAL A 72 11.35 0.17 -4.71
C VAL A 72 10.16 1.04 -5.06
N TYR A 73 10.01 2.22 -4.43
CA TYR A 73 8.95 3.17 -4.75
C TYR A 73 8.98 3.61 -6.23
N PHE A 74 10.14 4.02 -6.73
CA PHE A 74 10.29 4.39 -8.15
C PHE A 74 10.03 3.22 -9.08
N LEU A 75 10.54 2.03 -8.74
CA LEU A 75 10.31 0.83 -9.52
C LEU A 75 8.82 0.48 -9.58
N THR A 76 8.09 0.58 -8.46
CA THR A 76 6.64 0.38 -8.42
C THR A 76 5.94 1.37 -9.36
N ILE A 77 6.26 2.66 -9.29
CA ILE A 77 5.67 3.66 -10.20
C ILE A 77 5.93 3.28 -11.67
N ILE A 78 7.18 2.93 -12.02
CA ILE A 78 7.56 2.61 -13.41
C ILE A 78 6.92 1.30 -13.91
N LEU A 79 6.67 0.34 -13.03
CA LEU A 79 6.01 -0.92 -13.40
C LEU A 79 4.48 -0.80 -13.39
N THR A 80 3.92 0.13 -12.61
CA THR A 80 2.47 0.25 -12.46
C THR A 80 1.82 1.44 -13.16
N TRP A 81 2.57 2.42 -13.68
CA TRP A 81 1.95 3.63 -14.24
C TRP A 81 0.96 3.34 -15.38
N MET A 82 1.26 2.41 -16.30
CA MET A 82 0.36 2.07 -17.41
C MET A 82 -0.93 1.42 -16.91
N GLN A 83 -0.84 0.45 -16.00
CA GLN A 83 -2.02 -0.20 -15.42
C GLN A 83 -2.85 0.78 -14.57
N THR A 84 -2.20 1.64 -13.79
CA THR A 84 -2.88 2.68 -13.00
C THR A 84 -3.58 3.70 -13.91
N LEU A 85 -2.94 4.10 -15.01
CA LEU A 85 -3.54 4.97 -16.02
C LEU A 85 -4.76 4.31 -16.69
N ALA A 86 -4.66 3.03 -17.04
CA ALA A 86 -5.78 2.29 -17.63
C ALA A 86 -6.98 2.22 -16.66
N PHE A 87 -6.76 1.88 -15.39
CA PHE A 87 -7.83 1.86 -14.39
C PHE A 87 -8.42 3.25 -14.15
N ALA A 88 -7.60 4.30 -14.13
CA ALA A 88 -8.07 5.67 -13.99
C ALA A 88 -8.97 6.10 -15.16
N LEU A 89 -8.58 5.77 -16.41
CA LEU A 89 -9.39 6.05 -17.60
C LEU A 89 -10.71 5.29 -17.59
N ILE A 90 -10.70 4.00 -17.23
CA ILE A 90 -11.91 3.19 -17.10
C ILE A 90 -12.84 3.78 -16.04
N ALA A 91 -12.29 4.14 -14.88
CA ALA A 91 -13.07 4.74 -13.81
C ALA A 91 -13.66 6.10 -14.17
N GLU A 92 -12.93 6.94 -14.91
CA GLU A 92 -13.41 8.21 -15.45
C GLU A 92 -14.55 7.97 -16.44
N PHE A 93 -14.39 7.04 -17.39
CA PHE A 93 -15.39 6.72 -18.41
C PHE A 93 -16.72 6.27 -17.81
N PHE A 94 -16.68 5.46 -16.75
CA PHE A 94 -17.88 4.97 -16.08
C PHE A 94 -18.30 5.82 -14.85
N SER A 95 -17.59 6.92 -14.55
CA SER A 95 -17.84 7.79 -13.39
C SER A 95 -17.78 7.07 -12.02
N LEU A 96 -17.00 6.01 -11.87
CA LEU A 96 -16.86 5.25 -10.61
C LEU A 96 -15.90 5.94 -9.62
N ARG A 97 -16.07 7.24 -9.36
CA ARG A 97 -15.20 8.02 -8.45
C ARG A 97 -15.25 7.57 -6.98
N SER A 98 -16.13 6.63 -6.64
CA SER A 98 -16.17 6.03 -5.31
C SER A 98 -14.90 5.20 -5.05
N PHE A 99 -14.17 5.58 -4.01
CA PHE A 99 -12.94 4.92 -3.56
C PHE A 99 -13.14 3.42 -3.28
N LEU A 100 -14.32 3.04 -2.76
CA LEU A 100 -14.66 1.64 -2.49
C LEU A 100 -14.70 0.78 -3.76
N LEU A 101 -15.22 1.34 -4.87
CA LEU A 101 -15.29 0.59 -6.12
C LEU A 101 -13.91 0.34 -6.71
N HIS A 102 -13.01 1.34 -6.64
CA HIS A 102 -11.61 1.17 -7.06
C HIS A 102 -10.87 0.10 -6.25
N MET A 103 -11.11 0.06 -4.94
CA MET A 103 -10.50 -0.93 -4.06
C MET A 103 -10.93 -2.36 -4.42
N VAL A 104 -12.22 -2.55 -4.74
CA VAL A 104 -12.76 -3.85 -5.18
C VAL A 104 -12.18 -4.28 -6.53
N PHE A 105 -12.12 -3.39 -7.52
CA PHE A 105 -11.51 -3.71 -8.82
C PHE A 105 -10.02 -4.04 -8.71
N GLY A 106 -9.28 -3.29 -7.89
CA GLY A 106 -7.87 -3.58 -7.61
C GLY A 106 -7.67 -4.93 -6.91
N ALA A 107 -8.52 -5.26 -5.94
CA ALA A 107 -8.48 -6.56 -5.27
C ALA A 107 -8.77 -7.73 -6.22
N ILE A 108 -9.77 -7.59 -7.10
CA ILE A 108 -10.11 -8.59 -8.11
C ILE A 108 -8.96 -8.75 -9.11
N ALA A 109 -8.37 -7.67 -9.60
CA ALA A 109 -7.24 -7.72 -10.52
C ALA A 109 -6.01 -8.39 -9.89
N ALA A 110 -5.72 -8.11 -8.62
CA ALA A 110 -4.64 -8.76 -7.88
C ALA A 110 -4.90 -10.26 -7.67
N ALA A 111 -6.13 -10.64 -7.30
CA ALA A 111 -6.52 -12.03 -7.17
C ALA A 111 -6.44 -12.78 -8.50
N ALA A 112 -6.92 -12.17 -9.60
CA ALA A 112 -6.86 -12.75 -10.94
C ALA A 112 -5.41 -12.93 -11.43
N GLY A 113 -4.55 -11.93 -11.22
CA GLY A 113 -3.12 -12.03 -11.53
C GLY A 113 -2.44 -13.15 -10.74
N PHE A 114 -2.77 -13.30 -9.45
CA PHE A 114 -2.28 -14.40 -8.64
C PHE A 114 -2.75 -15.77 -9.17
N THR A 115 -4.03 -15.92 -9.51
CA THR A 115 -4.56 -17.18 -10.07
C THR A 115 -3.95 -17.56 -11.42
N LEU A 116 -3.54 -16.59 -12.24
CA LEU A 116 -2.91 -16.85 -13.55
C LEU A 116 -1.45 -17.30 -13.43
N ILE A 117 -0.78 -16.95 -12.33
CA ILE A 117 0.64 -17.24 -12.11
C ILE A 117 0.84 -18.46 -11.20
N TRP A 118 -0.20 -18.90 -10.49
CA TRP A 118 -0.15 -20.07 -9.62
C TRP A 118 0.09 -21.36 -10.43
N PRO A 119 1.24 -22.05 -10.25
CA PRO A 119 1.51 -23.28 -10.95
C PRO A 119 0.68 -24.41 -10.34
N ASP A 120 -0.18 -25.00 -11.17
CA ASP A 120 -0.97 -26.22 -10.96
C ASP A 120 -1.87 -26.25 -9.72
N ALA A 121 -3.16 -26.04 -9.94
CA ALA A 121 -4.14 -26.83 -9.21
C ALA A 121 -4.00 -28.28 -9.71
N PRO A 122 -3.64 -29.26 -8.86
CA PRO A 122 -3.90 -30.64 -9.22
C PRO A 122 -5.41 -30.77 -9.47
N GLU A 123 -5.76 -31.41 -10.56
CA GLU A 123 -7.12 -31.80 -10.92
C GLU A 123 -7.95 -32.38 -9.76
#